data_AF-A0A536Q8N2-F1
#
_entry.id   AF-A0A536Q8N2-F1
#
_cell.length_a   1.000
_cell.length_b   1.000
_cell.length_c   1.000
_cell.angle_alpha   90.00
_cell.angle_beta   90.00
_cell.angle_gamma   90.00
#
_symmetry.space_group_name_H-M   'P 1'
#
loop_
_entity.id
_entity.type
_entity.pdbx_description
1 polymer ?
#
loop_
_entity_poly.entity_id
_entity_poly.type
_entity_poly.pdbx_seq_one_letter_code
_entity_poly.pdbx_strand_id
1 'polypeptide(L)'
;MGAFRRRRRPDEHFRWRGPRPRGWRARPGGACGGAPTRAADRAGRTQVGPRPHRRRRLSDTAPSGVLAIDKPEGWTSHDVVAVARSVLRARTGHGGTLDPAASGLLPVLAGGATKFADRIHEALKVYDALVRFGTETATDDREGAVTRAASIPALDEGTLENALAALRGVIDQIPPQFAALKVSGRPAYARARAGETVDLAARRVQVHRLDVIGCAAPDLRLLVVCSSGTYVRAIARDLGRALGSAAHLAALRRLAVGALEVRDAIRPDALRARGVDAAVALLRPADERLLVLDPRFVEQPAATIVGAGERA
;
A
#
# COMPACT_ATOMS: atom_id res chain seq x y z
N MET A 1 27.09 47.64 18.42
CA MET A 1 27.34 47.70 16.96
C MET A 1 27.17 46.31 16.36
N GLY A 2 26.40 46.18 15.27
CA GLY A 2 26.30 44.97 14.41
C GLY A 2 25.23 43.95 14.84
N ALA A 3 23.94 44.15 14.59
CA ALA A 3 23.19 44.07 13.31
C ALA A 3 22.51 42.69 13.08
N PHE A 4 21.24 42.66 13.50
CA PHE A 4 20.16 41.76 13.06
C PHE A 4 19.99 41.80 11.53
N ARG A 5 19.78 40.66 10.84
CA ARG A 5 18.99 40.59 9.58
C ARG A 5 18.51 39.16 9.21
N ARG A 6 17.23 38.95 9.51
CA ARG A 6 16.12 38.31 8.76
C ARG A 6 16.39 37.21 7.70
N ARG A 7 15.69 36.09 7.97
CA ARG A 7 14.98 35.13 7.09
C ARG A 7 14.82 35.50 5.60
N ARG A 8 14.98 34.48 4.74
CA ARG A 8 14.16 34.25 3.52
C ARG A 8 13.95 32.74 3.25
N ARG A 9 12.68 32.32 3.20
CA ARG A 9 12.12 31.40 2.17
C ARG A 9 11.26 32.27 1.24
N PRO A 10 11.06 31.91 -0.04
CA PRO A 10 9.87 31.13 -0.43
C PRO A 10 10.13 30.12 -1.57
N ASP A 11 9.50 28.95 -1.52
CA ASP A 11 8.40 28.50 -2.41
C ASP A 11 8.83 28.16 -3.85
N GLU A 12 8.94 26.86 -4.14
CA GLU A 12 8.75 26.36 -5.50
C GLU A 12 7.74 25.19 -5.49
N HIS A 13 6.52 25.55 -5.86
CA HIS A 13 5.44 24.62 -6.19
C HIS A 13 5.79 23.89 -7.50
N PHE A 14 6.15 22.61 -7.41
CA PHE A 14 6.16 21.73 -8.59
C PHE A 14 4.72 21.42 -9.02
N ARG A 15 4.21 22.14 -10.04
CA ARG A 15 2.91 21.88 -10.68
C ARG A 15 3.09 20.93 -11.87
N TRP A 16 2.75 19.66 -11.69
CA TRP A 16 2.59 18.71 -12.80
C TRP A 16 1.32 19.02 -13.59
N ARG A 17 1.45 19.33 -14.89
CA ARG A 17 0.33 19.55 -15.83
C ARG A 17 0.14 18.30 -16.69
N GLY A 18 -0.80 17.43 -16.31
CA GLY A 18 -1.26 16.32 -17.15
C GLY A 18 -2.17 16.79 -18.30
N PRO A 19 -2.32 15.98 -19.38
CA PRO A 19 -3.13 16.33 -20.53
C PRO A 19 -4.63 16.34 -20.22
N ARG A 20 -5.33 17.36 -20.73
CA ARG A 20 -6.79 17.52 -20.62
C ARG A 20 -7.53 16.46 -21.47
N PRO A 21 -8.65 15.88 -20.99
CA PRO A 21 -9.45 14.95 -21.79
C PRO A 21 -10.10 15.66 -22.97
N ARG A 22 -9.98 15.06 -24.16
CA ARG A 22 -10.66 15.53 -25.38
C ARG A 22 -12.17 15.27 -25.26
N GLY A 23 -12.95 16.31 -25.48
CA GLY A 23 -14.40 16.30 -25.42
C GLY A 23 -15.04 15.37 -26.45
N TRP A 24 -16.11 14.71 -26.01
CA TRP A 24 -17.01 13.93 -26.85
C TRP A 24 -17.78 14.88 -27.78
N ARG A 25 -17.63 14.72 -29.09
CA ARG A 25 -18.52 15.34 -30.08
C ARG A 25 -19.58 14.33 -30.48
N ALA A 26 -20.83 14.69 -30.22
CA ALA A 26 -22.01 14.04 -30.77
C ALA A 26 -22.03 14.15 -32.30
N ARG A 27 -22.40 13.07 -32.98
CA ARG A 27 -22.73 13.08 -34.42
C ARG A 27 -24.25 13.26 -34.58
N PRO A 28 -24.73 14.16 -35.44
CA PRO A 28 -26.15 14.26 -35.75
C PRO A 28 -26.55 13.20 -36.80
N GLY A 29 -27.82 12.81 -36.73
CA GLY A 29 -28.42 11.76 -37.55
C GLY A 29 -28.61 12.12 -39.02
N GLY A 30 -28.90 11.08 -39.81
CA GLY A 30 -29.37 11.16 -41.19
C GLY A 30 -30.30 9.99 -41.44
N ALA A 31 -31.54 10.29 -41.82
CA ALA A 31 -32.65 9.38 -42.00
C ALA A 31 -32.71 8.78 -43.42
N CYS A 32 -33.39 7.63 -43.49
CA CYS A 32 -34.27 7.08 -44.53
C CYS A 32 -33.96 7.24 -46.04
N GLY A 33 -34.01 6.11 -46.76
CA GLY A 33 -34.55 6.08 -48.12
C GLY A 33 -34.05 4.94 -49.03
N GLY A 34 -34.96 4.04 -49.41
CA GLY A 34 -35.03 3.50 -50.78
C GLY A 34 -34.33 2.18 -51.11
N ALA A 35 -35.11 1.11 -51.27
CA ALA A 35 -34.78 -0.03 -52.14
C ALA A 35 -35.29 0.28 -53.57
N PRO A 36 -34.71 -0.32 -54.65
CA PRO A 36 -35.26 -1.60 -55.12
C PRO A 36 -34.27 -2.59 -55.81
N THR A 37 -34.72 -3.86 -55.89
CA THR A 37 -34.52 -4.99 -56.85
C THR A 37 -33.46 -4.88 -57.99
N ARG A 38 -32.76 -5.92 -58.49
CA ARG A 38 -33.04 -7.36 -58.70
C ARG A 38 -31.76 -8.07 -59.23
N ALA A 39 -31.75 -9.40 -59.09
CA ALA A 39 -31.12 -10.43 -59.95
C ALA A 39 -29.58 -10.67 -60.00
N ALA A 40 -29.23 -11.89 -59.56
CA ALA A 40 -28.28 -12.86 -60.11
C ALA A 40 -26.90 -12.42 -60.62
N ASP A 41 -25.83 -12.88 -59.95
CA ASP A 41 -24.86 -13.74 -60.61
C ASP A 41 -24.02 -14.58 -59.62
N ARG A 42 -23.89 -15.87 -59.92
CA ARG A 42 -23.05 -16.84 -59.19
C ARG A 42 -21.67 -16.85 -59.85
N ALA A 43 -20.64 -16.39 -59.15
CA ALA A 43 -19.25 -16.72 -59.46
C ALA A 43 -18.40 -16.68 -58.18
N GLY A 44 -17.51 -17.67 -58.05
CA GLY A 44 -16.85 -18.09 -56.81
C GLY A 44 -16.13 -16.99 -56.03
N ARG A 45 -16.41 -16.94 -54.73
CA ARG A 45 -15.58 -16.27 -53.73
C ARG A 45 -15.15 -17.30 -52.70
N THR A 46 -13.86 -17.63 -52.70
CA THR A 46 -13.19 -18.24 -51.56
C THR A 46 -13.41 -17.34 -50.35
N GLN A 47 -14.20 -17.81 -49.39
CA GLN A 47 -14.39 -17.14 -48.12
C GLN A 47 -13.07 -17.13 -47.35
N VAL A 48 -12.34 -16.03 -47.42
CA VAL A 48 -11.34 -15.71 -46.40
C VAL A 48 -12.13 -15.24 -45.17
N GLY A 49 -12.44 -16.17 -44.29
CA GLY A 49 -13.09 -15.86 -43.01
C GLY A 49 -12.29 -14.82 -42.22
N PRO A 50 -12.93 -14.02 -41.35
CA PRO A 50 -12.24 -13.02 -40.55
C PRO A 50 -11.19 -13.73 -39.71
N ARG A 51 -9.91 -13.41 -39.95
CA ARG A 51 -8.80 -13.92 -39.14
C ARG A 51 -9.12 -13.58 -37.68
N PRO A 52 -9.21 -14.56 -36.76
CA PRO A 52 -9.40 -14.23 -35.37
C PRO A 52 -8.19 -13.38 -34.98
N HIS A 53 -8.44 -12.17 -34.49
CA HIS A 53 -7.44 -11.44 -33.74
C HIS A 53 -7.11 -12.29 -32.51
N ARG A 54 -6.20 -13.26 -32.67
CA ARG A 54 -5.54 -13.92 -31.54
C ARG A 54 -4.84 -12.79 -30.81
N ARG A 55 -5.49 -12.27 -29.75
CA ARG A 55 -4.76 -11.69 -28.63
C ARG A 55 -3.69 -12.72 -28.33
N ARG A 56 -2.44 -12.37 -28.66
CA ARG A 56 -1.28 -13.20 -28.38
C ARG A 56 -1.40 -13.59 -26.92
N ARG A 57 -1.73 -14.86 -26.63
CA ARG A 57 -1.57 -15.37 -25.27
C ARG A 57 -0.12 -15.05 -24.95
N LEU A 58 0.12 -14.24 -23.91
CA LEU A 58 1.44 -14.14 -23.31
C LEU A 58 1.89 -15.59 -23.15
N SER A 59 2.97 -15.95 -23.84
CA SER A 59 3.45 -17.32 -23.99
C SER A 59 3.60 -18.00 -22.62
N ASP A 60 3.60 -19.33 -22.59
CA ASP A 60 3.95 -20.16 -21.41
C ASP A 60 5.36 -19.89 -20.83
N THR A 61 6.05 -18.87 -21.34
CA THR A 61 7.39 -18.40 -20.97
C THR A 61 7.41 -17.03 -20.30
N ALA A 62 6.26 -16.49 -19.86
CA ALA A 62 6.24 -15.23 -19.12
C ALA A 62 6.98 -15.36 -17.77
N PRO A 63 7.85 -14.41 -17.38
CA PRO A 63 8.53 -14.46 -16.09
C PRO A 63 7.54 -14.63 -14.93
N SER A 64 7.86 -15.54 -14.01
CA SER A 64 7.00 -15.91 -12.89
C SER A 64 7.80 -15.96 -11.59
N GLY A 65 7.31 -15.25 -10.58
CA GLY A 65 7.92 -15.20 -9.26
C GLY A 65 7.44 -14.00 -8.45
N VAL A 66 8.07 -13.76 -7.31
CA VAL A 66 7.78 -12.65 -6.41
C VAL A 66 8.96 -11.69 -6.39
N LEU A 67 8.69 -10.42 -6.66
CA LEU A 67 9.66 -9.33 -6.64
C LEU A 67 9.45 -8.48 -5.38
N ALA A 68 10.52 -8.26 -4.61
CA ALA A 68 10.51 -7.31 -3.50
C ALA A 68 10.78 -5.89 -4.02
N ILE A 69 9.82 -4.98 -3.85
CA ILE A 69 9.96 -3.56 -4.25
C ILE A 69 9.87 -2.64 -3.04
N ASP A 70 10.81 -1.71 -2.89
CA ASP A 70 10.73 -0.64 -1.87
C ASP A 70 9.84 0.50 -2.42
N LYS A 71 8.57 0.51 -2.01
CA LYS A 71 7.60 1.52 -2.42
C LYS A 71 7.94 2.87 -1.78
N PRO A 72 8.16 3.93 -2.56
CA PRO A 72 8.32 5.27 -2.00
C PRO A 72 7.00 5.82 -1.41
N GLU A 73 7.11 6.77 -0.50
CA GLU A 73 5.96 7.55 -0.04
C GLU A 73 5.29 8.30 -1.20
N GLY A 74 3.98 8.55 -1.08
CA GLY A 74 3.17 9.24 -2.08
C GLY A 74 2.73 8.35 -3.25
N TRP A 75 3.33 7.18 -3.43
CA TRP A 75 2.94 6.23 -4.47
C TRP A 75 1.86 5.27 -3.96
N THR A 76 0.87 4.97 -4.80
CA THR A 76 -0.05 3.87 -4.52
C THR A 76 0.63 2.51 -4.78
N SER A 77 0.13 1.43 -4.17
CA SER A 77 0.57 0.07 -4.55
C SER A 77 0.34 -0.24 -6.04
N HIS A 78 -0.67 0.38 -6.65
CA HIS A 78 -0.97 0.20 -8.07
C HIS A 78 0.08 0.84 -8.98
N ASP A 79 0.65 1.98 -8.59
CA ASP A 79 1.73 2.63 -9.34
C ASP A 79 2.97 1.73 -9.41
N VAL A 80 3.32 1.10 -8.29
CA VAL A 80 4.41 0.12 -8.23
C VAL A 80 4.13 -1.10 -9.12
N VAL A 81 2.91 -1.65 -9.03
CA VAL A 81 2.51 -2.79 -9.87
C VAL A 81 2.55 -2.43 -11.35
N ALA A 82 2.20 -1.20 -11.73
CA ALA A 82 2.27 -0.72 -13.10
C ALA A 82 3.72 -0.66 -13.62
N VAL A 83 4.66 -0.21 -12.78
CA VAL A 83 6.09 -0.25 -13.12
C VAL A 83 6.58 -1.67 -13.33
N ALA A 84 6.33 -2.56 -12.37
CA ALA A 84 6.75 -3.96 -12.47
C ALA A 84 6.14 -4.65 -13.70
N ARG A 85 4.87 -4.37 -14.00
CA ARG A 85 4.19 -4.88 -15.21
C ARG A 85 4.88 -4.44 -16.49
N SER A 86 5.23 -3.16 -16.57
CA SER A 86 5.88 -2.58 -17.74
C SER A 86 7.27 -3.19 -17.97
N VAL A 87 8.04 -3.39 -16.91
CA VAL A 87 9.41 -3.95 -16.99
C VAL A 87 9.39 -5.46 -17.25
N LEU A 88 8.62 -6.22 -16.47
CA LEU A 88 8.58 -7.70 -16.54
C LEU A 88 7.75 -8.22 -17.72
N ARG A 89 6.90 -7.39 -18.32
CA ARG A 89 6.00 -7.74 -19.44
C ARG A 89 5.11 -8.97 -19.13
N ALA A 90 4.74 -9.14 -17.87
CA ALA A 90 3.94 -10.25 -17.36
C ALA A 90 2.66 -9.74 -16.66
N ARG A 91 1.69 -10.64 -16.43
CA ARG A 91 0.58 -10.37 -15.50
C ARG A 91 1.17 -10.06 -14.12
N THR A 92 0.70 -9.01 -13.46
CA THR A 92 1.21 -8.64 -12.12
C THR A 92 0.08 -8.32 -11.14
N GLY A 93 0.33 -8.64 -9.88
CA GLY A 93 -0.45 -8.24 -8.70
C GLY A 93 0.47 -7.97 -7.51
N HIS A 94 -0.08 -7.52 -6.38
CA HIS A 94 0.71 -7.30 -5.17
C HIS A 94 0.30 -8.26 -4.04
N GLY A 95 1.22 -8.50 -3.11
CA GLY A 95 1.04 -9.37 -1.93
C GLY A 95 0.65 -8.62 -0.65
N GLY A 96 0.16 -7.39 -0.77
CA GLY A 96 -0.44 -6.65 0.34
C GLY A 96 -0.38 -5.16 0.11
N THR A 97 -1.55 -4.51 0.04
CA THR A 97 -1.65 -3.06 -0.15
C THR A 97 -0.85 -2.31 0.93
N LEU A 98 -0.21 -1.23 0.52
CA LEU A 98 0.34 -0.19 1.40
C LEU A 98 -0.35 1.12 1.07
N ASP A 99 -0.71 1.86 2.11
CA ASP A 99 -1.30 3.18 1.97
C ASP A 99 -0.32 4.13 1.24
N PRO A 100 -0.82 5.14 0.51
CA PRO A 100 0.04 6.08 -0.22
C PRO A 100 1.06 6.77 0.68
N ALA A 101 0.66 7.21 1.88
CA ALA A 101 1.53 7.83 2.87
C ALA A 101 2.55 6.90 3.52
N ALA A 102 2.42 5.58 3.38
CA ALA A 102 3.38 4.61 3.88
C ALA A 102 4.51 4.37 2.87
N SER A 103 5.67 3.90 3.33
CA SER A 103 6.78 3.44 2.49
C SER A 103 7.13 1.98 2.75
N GLY A 104 8.11 1.46 2.01
CA GLY A 104 8.73 0.18 2.30
C GLY A 104 8.26 -0.97 1.44
N LEU A 105 8.49 -2.17 1.92
CA LEU A 105 8.40 -3.39 1.14
C LEU A 105 6.98 -3.65 0.60
N LEU A 106 6.88 -3.79 -0.72
CA LEU A 106 5.70 -4.26 -1.43
C LEU A 106 6.07 -5.50 -2.26
N PRO A 107 5.62 -6.70 -1.86
CA PRO A 107 5.75 -7.89 -2.70
C PRO A 107 4.92 -7.72 -3.98
N VAL A 108 5.54 -7.89 -5.14
CA VAL A 108 4.87 -7.89 -6.44
C VAL A 108 4.99 -9.26 -7.07
N LEU A 109 3.86 -9.91 -7.33
CA LEU A 109 3.80 -11.23 -7.94
C LEU A 109 3.67 -11.07 -9.45
N ALA A 110 4.46 -11.81 -10.21
CA ALA A 110 4.48 -11.81 -11.66
C ALA A 110 4.12 -13.18 -12.25
N GLY A 111 3.46 -13.19 -13.40
CA GLY A 111 3.13 -14.42 -14.14
C GLY A 111 2.26 -15.39 -13.33
N GLY A 112 2.64 -16.67 -13.35
CA GLY A 112 1.94 -17.73 -12.63
C GLY A 112 1.93 -17.56 -11.12
N ALA A 113 2.95 -16.89 -10.56
CA ALA A 113 3.05 -16.59 -9.13
C ALA A 113 1.90 -15.71 -8.61
N THR A 114 1.14 -15.02 -9.48
CA THR A 114 -0.05 -14.27 -9.04
C THR A 114 -1.11 -15.12 -8.35
N LYS A 115 -1.08 -16.45 -8.51
CA LYS A 115 -1.92 -17.40 -7.75
C LYS A 115 -1.53 -17.53 -6.27
N PHE A 116 -0.33 -17.09 -5.89
CA PHE A 116 0.18 -17.14 -4.52
C PHE A 116 -0.19 -15.89 -3.69
N ALA A 117 -0.95 -14.96 -4.27
CA ALA A 117 -1.27 -13.67 -3.66
C ALA A 117 -1.99 -13.80 -2.31
N ASP A 118 -2.97 -14.69 -2.20
CA ASP A 118 -3.74 -14.86 -0.96
C ASP A 118 -2.86 -15.42 0.17
N ARG A 119 -1.89 -16.26 -0.17
CA ARG A 119 -0.98 -16.87 0.80
C ARG A 119 0.04 -15.87 1.34
N ILE A 120 0.67 -15.11 0.45
CA ILE A 120 1.60 -14.05 0.88
C ILE A 120 0.86 -12.91 1.61
N HIS A 121 -0.43 -12.70 1.31
CA HIS A 121 -1.29 -11.81 2.07
C HIS A 121 -1.48 -12.24 3.52
N GLU A 122 -1.28 -13.51 3.88
CA GLU A 122 -1.41 -14.04 5.24
C GLU A 122 -0.08 -13.97 6.03
N ALA A 123 1.06 -13.99 5.34
CA ALA A 123 2.41 -13.97 5.95
C ALA A 123 2.58 -12.83 6.98
N LEU A 124 3.37 -13.00 8.03
CA LEU A 124 3.57 -11.93 9.02
C LEU A 124 4.21 -10.69 8.38
N LYS A 125 3.89 -9.51 8.92
CA LYS A 125 4.46 -8.23 8.49
C LYS A 125 5.17 -7.56 9.64
N VAL A 126 6.25 -6.87 9.30
CA VAL A 126 7.03 -6.06 10.22
C VAL A 126 6.98 -4.62 9.78
N TYR A 127 6.64 -3.72 10.70
CA TYR A 127 6.54 -2.30 10.47
C TYR A 127 7.39 -1.52 11.46
N ASP A 128 7.93 -0.43 10.96
CA ASP A 128 8.45 0.69 11.73
C ASP A 128 7.43 1.83 11.64
N ALA A 129 6.85 2.18 12.78
CA ALA A 129 5.71 3.07 12.89
C ALA A 129 6.03 4.28 13.76
N LEU A 130 5.76 5.48 13.28
CA LEU A 130 5.83 6.71 14.05
C LEU A 130 4.42 7.14 14.44
N VAL A 131 4.12 7.09 15.73
CA VAL A 131 2.87 7.55 16.33
C VAL A 131 3.06 8.98 16.83
N ARG A 132 2.13 9.88 16.50
CA ARG A 132 2.13 11.26 17.00
C ARG A 132 0.96 11.50 17.94
N PHE A 133 1.26 11.93 19.15
CA PHE A 133 0.26 12.30 20.16
C PHE A 133 -0.21 13.75 20.03
N GLY A 134 -1.36 14.03 20.64
CA GLY A 134 -2.01 15.34 20.72
C GLY A 134 -3.15 15.53 19.73
N THR A 135 -3.24 14.73 18.67
CA THR A 135 -4.32 14.81 17.66
C THR A 135 -4.72 13.45 17.12
N GLU A 136 -6.01 13.25 16.95
CA GLU A 136 -6.64 12.15 16.22
C GLU A 136 -7.21 12.72 14.90
N THR A 137 -7.14 11.94 13.83
CA THR A 137 -7.52 12.37 12.49
C THR A 137 -8.57 11.43 11.90
N ALA A 138 -9.35 11.91 10.93
CA ALA A 138 -10.42 11.14 10.31
C ALA A 138 -9.95 9.84 9.60
N THR A 139 -8.68 9.78 9.21
CA THR A 139 -8.06 8.65 8.49
C THR A 139 -7.16 7.79 9.38
N ASP A 140 -7.04 8.14 10.67
CA ASP A 140 -6.08 7.55 11.64
C ASP A 140 -4.61 7.70 11.22
N ASP A 141 -4.32 8.60 10.27
CA ASP A 141 -2.98 8.97 9.82
C ASP A 141 -2.86 10.49 9.56
N ARG A 142 -1.66 10.96 9.21
CA ARG A 142 -1.40 12.38 8.96
C ARG A 142 -2.14 13.00 7.78
N GLU A 143 -2.79 12.22 6.90
CA GLU A 143 -3.47 12.74 5.71
C GLU A 143 -4.89 13.27 6.02
N GLY A 144 -5.49 12.82 7.13
CA GLY A 144 -6.85 13.17 7.52
C GLY A 144 -6.95 14.51 8.25
N ALA A 145 -8.13 15.13 8.16
CA ALA A 145 -8.45 16.28 9.00
C ALA A 145 -8.48 15.88 10.48
N VAL A 146 -8.04 16.79 11.35
CA VAL A 146 -8.10 16.60 12.82
C VAL A 146 -9.56 16.52 13.25
N THR A 147 -9.92 15.45 13.96
CA THR A 147 -11.26 15.21 14.51
C THR A 147 -11.32 15.42 16.02
N ARG A 148 -10.19 15.23 16.70
CA ARG A 148 -10.05 15.45 18.14
C ARG A 148 -8.63 15.88 18.48
N ALA A 149 -8.50 16.83 19.39
CA ALA A 149 -7.23 17.23 19.99
C ALA A 149 -7.25 16.93 21.50
N ALA A 150 -6.09 16.62 22.07
CA ALA A 150 -5.91 16.38 23.50
C ALA A 150 -4.50 16.79 23.93
N SER A 151 -4.25 16.87 25.24
CA SER A 151 -2.89 17.04 25.75
C SER A 151 -2.03 15.82 25.41
N ILE A 152 -0.74 16.05 25.16
CA ILE A 152 0.24 14.97 25.01
C ILE A 152 0.34 14.25 26.38
N PRO A 153 0.24 12.92 26.42
CA PRO A 153 0.29 12.19 27.69
C PRO A 153 1.73 12.13 28.22
N ALA A 154 1.89 11.69 29.46
CA ALA A 154 3.22 11.28 29.93
C ALA A 154 3.69 10.08 29.09
N LEU A 155 4.92 10.15 28.58
CA LEU A 155 5.54 9.10 27.77
C LEU A 155 6.68 8.43 28.54
N ASP A 156 6.47 8.22 29.85
CA ASP A 156 7.38 7.42 30.68
C ASP A 156 7.21 5.93 30.38
N GLU A 157 8.27 5.16 30.64
CA GLU A 157 8.36 3.75 30.28
C GLU A 157 7.24 2.89 30.89
N GLY A 158 6.92 3.10 32.17
CA GLY A 158 5.88 2.33 32.86
C GLY A 158 4.48 2.59 32.30
N THR A 159 4.14 3.86 32.07
CA THR A 159 2.86 4.25 31.46
C THR A 159 2.72 3.70 30.05
N LEU A 160 3.77 3.83 29.22
CA LEU A 160 3.77 3.31 27.86
C LEU A 160 3.63 1.79 27.82
N GLU A 161 4.41 1.07 28.63
CA GLU A 161 4.41 -0.39 28.62
C GLU A 161 3.04 -0.96 29.01
N ASN A 162 2.39 -0.39 30.02
CA ASN A 162 1.03 -0.78 30.41
C ASN A 162 0.02 -0.59 29.27
N ALA A 163 0.07 0.54 28.55
CA ALA A 163 -0.83 0.80 27.44
C ALA A 163 -0.54 -0.10 26.23
N LEU A 164 0.73 -0.38 25.93
CA LEU A 164 1.14 -1.26 24.83
C LEU A 164 0.82 -2.72 25.12
N ALA A 165 0.91 -3.18 26.38
CA ALA A 165 0.59 -4.54 26.76
C ALA A 165 -0.85 -4.94 26.39
N ALA A 166 -1.81 -4.03 26.54
CA ALA A 166 -3.20 -4.24 26.14
C ALA A 166 -3.40 -4.34 24.61
N LEU A 167 -2.41 -3.92 23.81
CA LEU A 167 -2.43 -3.95 22.35
C LEU A 167 -1.58 -5.09 21.76
N ARG A 168 -1.02 -5.97 22.62
CA ARG A 168 -0.25 -7.15 22.21
C ARG A 168 -1.12 -8.42 22.25
N GLY A 169 -0.69 -9.43 21.50
CA GLY A 169 -1.39 -10.71 21.41
C GLY A 169 -2.59 -10.66 20.47
N VAL A 170 -3.60 -11.45 20.79
CA VAL A 170 -4.85 -11.51 20.01
C VAL A 170 -5.80 -10.43 20.52
N ILE A 171 -6.13 -9.48 19.66
CA ILE A 171 -6.97 -8.32 20.00
C ILE A 171 -8.12 -8.17 19.00
N ASP A 172 -9.23 -7.59 19.45
CA ASP A 172 -10.32 -7.19 18.57
C ASP A 172 -10.15 -5.72 18.20
N GLN A 173 -9.85 -5.46 16.92
CA GLN A 173 -9.54 -4.13 16.41
C GLN A 173 -10.67 -3.60 15.53
N ILE A 174 -11.13 -2.37 15.78
CA ILE A 174 -12.01 -1.65 14.87
C ILE A 174 -11.16 -1.05 13.74
N PRO A 175 -11.36 -1.47 12.47
CA PRO A 175 -10.60 -0.92 11.35
C PRO A 175 -10.84 0.60 11.18
N PRO A 176 -9.89 1.33 10.56
CA PRO A 176 -10.10 2.73 10.19
C PRO A 176 -11.29 2.91 9.23
N GLN A 177 -11.98 4.05 9.30
CA GLN A 177 -13.08 4.41 8.39
C GLN A 177 -12.65 4.37 6.91
N PHE A 178 -11.38 4.70 6.64
CA PHE A 178 -10.77 4.71 5.30
C PHE A 178 -10.09 3.38 4.93
N ALA A 179 -10.63 2.25 5.39
CA ALA A 179 -10.18 0.91 5.02
C ALA A 179 -10.75 0.44 3.66
N ALA A 180 -10.03 -0.47 2.99
CA ALA A 180 -10.49 -1.15 1.77
C ALA A 180 -11.59 -2.21 2.02
N LEU A 181 -11.91 -2.47 3.29
CA LEU A 181 -12.93 -3.42 3.69
C LEU A 181 -14.29 -3.07 3.09
N LYS A 182 -15.01 -4.06 2.53
CA LYS A 182 -16.37 -3.87 2.03
C LYS A 182 -17.41 -4.03 3.13
N VAL A 183 -18.33 -3.07 3.21
CA VAL A 183 -19.55 -3.12 4.02
C VAL A 183 -20.74 -2.96 3.08
N SER A 184 -21.68 -3.92 3.12
CA SER A 184 -22.83 -3.98 2.21
C SER A 184 -22.45 -3.85 0.73
N GLY A 185 -21.37 -4.53 0.33
CA GLY A 185 -20.88 -4.56 -1.06
C GLY A 185 -20.01 -3.37 -1.50
N ARG A 186 -19.93 -2.28 -0.72
CA ARG A 186 -19.11 -1.10 -1.05
C ARG A 186 -17.91 -0.96 -0.10
N PRO A 187 -16.71 -0.59 -0.59
CA PRO A 187 -15.57 -0.32 0.29
C PRO A 187 -15.84 0.81 1.30
N ALA A 188 -15.36 0.68 2.54
CA ALA A 188 -15.55 1.65 3.60
C ALA A 188 -14.97 3.02 3.22
N TYR A 189 -13.77 3.06 2.64
CA TYR A 189 -13.18 4.31 2.15
C TYR A 189 -14.07 5.05 1.13
N ALA A 190 -14.85 4.34 0.32
CA ALA A 190 -15.71 4.97 -0.68
C ALA A 190 -16.89 5.69 -0.02
N ARG A 191 -17.41 5.11 1.07
CA ARG A 191 -18.47 5.72 1.90
C ARG A 191 -17.94 6.87 2.76
N ALA A 192 -16.78 6.70 3.38
CA ALA A 192 -16.12 7.75 4.16
C ALA A 192 -15.81 8.99 3.30
N ARG A 193 -15.38 8.81 2.05
CA ARG A 193 -15.19 9.91 1.09
C ARG A 193 -16.50 10.60 0.67
N ALA A 194 -17.63 9.92 0.78
CA ALA A 194 -18.95 10.50 0.58
C ALA A 194 -19.48 11.22 1.84
N GLY A 195 -18.69 11.29 2.92
CA GLY A 195 -19.08 11.88 4.19
C GLY A 195 -19.91 10.96 5.08
N GLU A 196 -20.05 9.68 4.73
CA GLU A 196 -20.78 8.70 5.53
C GLU A 196 -19.86 8.04 6.56
N THR A 197 -20.23 8.09 7.83
CA THR A 197 -19.61 7.25 8.86
C THR A 197 -20.17 5.83 8.75
N VAL A 198 -19.27 4.84 8.66
CA VAL A 198 -19.65 3.43 8.60
C VAL A 198 -19.44 2.81 9.96
N ASP A 199 -20.45 2.12 10.48
CA ASP A 199 -20.27 1.26 11.65
C ASP A 199 -19.44 0.04 11.25
N LEU A 200 -18.20 -0.01 11.72
CA LEU A 200 -17.23 -1.05 11.36
C LEU A 200 -17.12 -2.03 12.52
N ALA A 201 -17.61 -3.26 12.29
CA ALA A 201 -17.45 -4.35 13.24
C ALA A 201 -15.97 -4.61 13.54
N ALA A 202 -15.66 -4.83 14.82
CA ALA A 202 -14.32 -5.22 15.26
C ALA A 202 -13.89 -6.54 14.61
N ARG A 203 -12.60 -6.67 14.36
CA ARG A 203 -11.99 -7.85 13.75
C ARG A 203 -10.85 -8.35 14.61
N ARG A 204 -10.82 -9.67 14.78
CA ARG A 204 -9.73 -10.33 15.48
C ARG A 204 -8.46 -10.27 14.65
N VAL A 205 -7.40 -9.74 15.24
CA VAL A 205 -6.07 -9.65 14.66
C VAL A 205 -5.04 -10.10 15.69
N GLN A 206 -3.80 -10.34 15.26
CA GLN A 206 -2.71 -10.74 16.15
C GLN A 206 -1.52 -9.80 16.01
N VAL A 207 -1.17 -9.16 17.13
CA VAL A 207 0.03 -8.34 17.29
C VAL A 207 1.05 -9.20 18.03
N HIS A 208 1.97 -9.81 17.29
CA HIS A 208 2.99 -10.70 17.83
C HIS A 208 4.04 -9.96 18.65
N ARG A 209 4.33 -8.71 18.25
CA ARG A 209 5.33 -7.86 18.91
C ARG A 209 4.98 -6.40 18.74
N LEU A 210 5.21 -5.61 19.79
CA LEU A 210 4.95 -4.18 19.81
C LEU A 210 5.92 -3.53 20.78
N ASP A 211 7.05 -3.04 20.26
CA ASP A 211 8.16 -2.56 21.08
C ASP A 211 8.42 -1.08 20.83
N VAL A 212 8.74 -0.35 21.89
CA VAL A 212 9.20 1.03 21.79
C VAL A 212 10.65 1.02 21.31
N ILE A 213 10.91 1.69 20.19
CA ILE A 213 12.26 1.82 19.60
C ILE A 213 12.76 3.26 19.57
N GLY A 214 11.95 4.20 20.03
CA GLY A 214 12.33 5.59 20.23
C GLY A 214 11.17 6.40 20.80
N CYS A 215 11.47 7.33 21.69
CA CYS A 215 10.47 8.20 22.29
C CYS A 215 11.03 9.63 22.33
N ALA A 216 10.36 10.55 21.66
CA ALA A 216 10.69 11.97 21.64
C ALA A 216 9.39 12.75 21.46
N ALA A 217 8.76 13.14 22.58
CA ALA A 217 7.46 13.81 22.59
C ALA A 217 7.39 14.95 21.55
N PRO A 218 6.30 15.04 20.76
CA PRO A 218 5.06 14.28 20.85
C PRO A 218 5.08 12.91 20.14
N ASP A 219 6.23 12.45 19.66
CA ASP A 219 6.34 11.28 18.80
C ASP A 219 6.87 10.04 19.54
N LEU A 220 6.27 8.89 19.24
CA LEU A 220 6.67 7.57 19.72
C LEU A 220 6.89 6.66 18.53
N ARG A 221 8.05 6.01 18.47
CA ARG A 221 8.42 5.09 17.41
C ARG A 221 8.30 3.66 17.89
N LEU A 222 7.60 2.83 17.12
CA LEU A 222 7.27 1.45 17.46
C LEU A 222 7.75 0.49 16.38
N LEU A 223 8.32 -0.64 16.82
CA LEU A 223 8.45 -1.83 15.99
C LEU A 223 7.18 -2.68 16.17
N VAL A 224 6.51 -2.99 15.07
CA VAL A 224 5.26 -3.78 15.08
C VAL A 224 5.45 -5.03 14.25
N VAL A 225 5.23 -6.21 14.86
CA VAL A 225 5.11 -7.48 14.13
C VAL A 225 3.68 -7.98 14.26
N CYS A 226 2.99 -8.15 13.14
CA CYS A 226 1.56 -8.47 13.16
C CYS A 226 1.13 -9.38 12.02
N SER A 227 0.00 -10.05 12.22
CA SER A 227 -0.68 -10.84 11.20
C SER A 227 -1.38 -9.96 10.17
N SER A 228 -1.86 -10.58 9.09
CA SER A 228 -2.70 -9.93 8.09
C SER A 228 -3.97 -9.32 8.67
N GLY A 229 -4.43 -8.20 8.11
CA GLY A 229 -5.65 -7.53 8.54
C GLY A 229 -5.48 -6.58 9.72
N THR A 230 -4.32 -6.57 10.37
CA THR A 230 -3.94 -5.57 11.38
C THR A 230 -3.73 -4.20 10.73
N TYR A 231 -4.39 -3.17 11.26
CA TYR A 231 -4.20 -1.78 10.87
C TYR A 231 -3.32 -1.07 11.89
N VAL A 232 -2.08 -0.75 11.51
CA VAL A 232 -1.15 0.00 12.37
C VAL A 232 -1.68 1.41 12.68
N ARG A 233 -2.49 1.98 11.77
CA ARG A 233 -3.23 3.23 12.00
C ARG A 233 -4.19 3.12 13.20
N ALA A 234 -4.94 2.03 13.30
CA ALA A 234 -5.80 1.79 14.45
C ALA A 234 -5.01 1.54 15.74
N ILE A 235 -3.85 0.86 15.67
CA ILE A 235 -2.95 0.75 16.85
C ILE A 235 -2.55 2.13 17.38
N ALA A 236 -2.17 3.07 16.49
CA ALA A 236 -1.81 4.43 16.89
C ALA A 236 -2.97 5.16 17.58
N ARG A 237 -4.16 5.13 16.97
CA ARG A 237 -5.39 5.71 17.53
C ARG A 237 -5.73 5.12 18.90
N ASP A 238 -5.75 3.79 19.00
CA ASP A 238 -6.17 3.07 20.19
C ASP A 238 -5.15 3.25 21.33
N LEU A 239 -3.85 3.34 21.02
CA LEU A 239 -2.81 3.73 21.99
C LEU A 239 -3.03 5.15 22.54
N GLY A 240 -3.34 6.12 21.66
CA GLY A 240 -3.70 7.47 22.08
C GLY A 240 -4.85 7.49 23.07
N ARG A 241 -5.91 6.74 22.78
CA ARG A 241 -7.11 6.62 23.64
C ARG A 241 -6.81 5.92 24.96
N ALA A 242 -6.03 4.84 24.96
CA ALA A 242 -5.62 4.12 26.17
C ALA A 242 -4.84 5.01 27.14
N LEU A 243 -4.06 5.96 26.62
CA LEU A 243 -3.30 6.95 27.40
C LEU A 243 -4.12 8.21 27.75
N GLY A 244 -5.43 8.22 27.51
CA GLY A 244 -6.29 9.38 27.75
C GLY A 244 -6.03 10.58 26.81
N SER A 245 -5.23 10.39 25.77
CA SER A 245 -4.85 11.40 24.79
C SER A 245 -5.54 11.16 23.44
N ALA A 246 -5.03 11.78 22.38
CA ALA A 246 -5.39 11.61 20.98
C ALA A 246 -4.12 11.29 20.21
N ALA A 247 -4.17 10.37 19.25
CA ALA A 247 -3.01 10.04 18.43
C ALA A 247 -3.40 9.58 17.03
N HIS A 248 -2.46 9.68 16.11
CA HIS A 248 -2.55 9.16 14.74
C HIS A 248 -1.20 8.63 14.28
N LEU A 249 -1.20 7.88 13.18
CA LEU A 249 0.02 7.40 12.55
C LEU A 249 0.66 8.51 11.70
N ALA A 250 1.83 8.99 12.10
CA ALA A 250 2.56 10.05 11.42
C ALA A 250 3.42 9.54 10.26
N ALA A 251 4.04 8.36 10.42
CA ALA A 251 4.82 7.70 9.38
C ALA A 251 4.74 6.18 9.53
N LEU A 252 4.89 5.46 8.42
CA LEU A 252 4.87 4.00 8.40
C LEU A 252 5.80 3.46 7.33
N ARG A 253 6.74 2.60 7.72
CA ARG A 253 7.60 1.87 6.81
C ARG A 253 7.44 0.37 7.02
N ARG A 254 7.04 -0.38 6.00
CA ARG A 254 7.01 -1.85 6.06
C ARG A 254 8.40 -2.41 5.81
N LEU A 255 8.97 -3.06 6.81
CA LEU A 255 10.32 -3.62 6.77
C LEU A 255 10.34 -5.02 6.17
N ALA A 256 9.34 -5.85 6.48
CA ALA A 256 9.30 -7.24 6.03
C ALA A 256 7.86 -7.76 5.77
N VAL A 257 7.76 -8.76 4.90
CA VAL A 257 6.57 -9.59 4.65
C VAL A 257 7.04 -11.03 4.49
N GLY A 258 6.78 -11.88 5.48
CA GLY A 258 7.38 -13.21 5.56
C GLY A 258 8.91 -13.13 5.42
N ALA A 259 9.50 -13.90 4.51
CA ALA A 259 10.95 -13.92 4.28
C ALA A 259 11.46 -12.79 3.35
N LEU A 260 10.57 -11.91 2.87
CA LEU A 260 10.97 -10.75 2.08
C LEU A 260 11.26 -9.57 2.99
N GLU A 261 12.34 -8.84 2.67
CA GLU A 261 12.75 -7.67 3.42
C GLU A 261 13.00 -6.46 2.53
N VAL A 262 12.77 -5.28 3.07
CA VAL A 262 12.97 -4.01 2.37
C VAL A 262 14.45 -3.76 2.06
N ARG A 263 15.38 -4.27 2.86
CA ARG A 263 16.83 -4.15 2.62
C ARG A 263 17.29 -4.83 1.32
N ASP A 264 16.57 -5.87 0.90
CA ASP A 264 16.83 -6.60 -0.34
C ASP A 264 15.95 -6.09 -1.50
N ALA A 265 15.09 -5.10 -1.25
CA ALA A 265 14.10 -4.66 -2.20
C ALA A 265 14.66 -3.62 -3.17
N ILE A 266 14.21 -3.70 -4.42
CA ILE A 266 14.61 -2.73 -5.45
C ILE A 266 13.65 -1.54 -5.47
N ARG A 267 14.15 -0.31 -5.66
CA ARG A 267 13.29 0.86 -5.88
C ARG A 267 12.67 0.85 -7.29
N PRO A 268 11.45 1.37 -7.49
CA PRO A 268 10.80 1.40 -8.81
C PRO A 268 11.64 2.04 -9.92
N ASP A 269 12.35 3.14 -9.64
CA ASP A 269 13.17 3.83 -10.65
C ASP A 269 14.39 3.00 -11.06
N ALA A 270 15.04 2.35 -10.08
CA ALA A 270 16.14 1.42 -10.35
C ALA A 270 15.66 0.20 -11.15
N LEU A 271 14.46 -0.31 -10.86
CA LEU A 271 13.86 -1.41 -11.62
C LEU A 271 13.63 -1.01 -13.09
N ARG A 272 13.15 0.21 -13.36
CA ARG A 272 12.99 0.72 -14.73
C ARG A 272 14.31 0.78 -15.50
N ALA A 273 15.39 1.19 -14.83
CA ALA A 273 16.71 1.34 -15.44
C ALA A 273 17.39 0.01 -15.79
N ARG A 274 17.10 -1.08 -15.07
CA ARG A 274 17.77 -2.38 -15.23
C ARG A 274 17.34 -3.19 -16.45
N GLY A 275 16.20 -2.89 -17.06
CA GLY A 275 15.66 -3.69 -18.17
C GLY A 275 15.07 -5.03 -17.72
N VAL A 276 14.54 -5.81 -18.68
CA VAL A 276 13.73 -7.01 -18.38
C VAL A 276 14.57 -8.15 -17.78
N ASP A 277 15.71 -8.50 -18.36
CA ASP A 277 16.47 -9.70 -17.95
C ASP A 277 16.99 -9.58 -16.52
N ALA A 278 17.53 -8.40 -16.16
CA ALA A 278 17.97 -8.12 -14.80
C ALA A 278 16.80 -8.05 -13.80
N ALA A 279 15.60 -7.63 -14.23
CA ALA A 279 14.42 -7.67 -13.39
C ALA A 279 13.92 -9.12 -13.15
N VAL A 280 14.02 -9.98 -14.17
CA VAL A 280 13.69 -11.41 -14.05
C VAL A 280 14.63 -12.12 -13.07
N ALA A 281 15.92 -11.79 -13.08
CA ALA A 281 16.90 -12.35 -12.15
C ALA A 281 16.63 -12.00 -10.66
N LEU A 282 15.82 -10.98 -10.38
CA LEU A 282 15.42 -10.59 -9.02
C LEU A 282 14.17 -11.34 -8.52
N LEU A 283 13.50 -12.10 -9.39
CA LEU A 283 12.29 -12.84 -9.00
C LEU A 283 12.67 -14.00 -8.08
N ARG A 284 12.03 -14.04 -6.91
CA ARG A 284 12.10 -15.17 -5.99
C ARG A 284 10.99 -16.20 -6.32
N PRO A 285 11.23 -17.51 -6.12
CA PRO A 285 10.18 -18.52 -6.27
C PRO A 285 8.98 -18.25 -5.36
N ALA A 286 7.77 -18.47 -5.86
CA ALA A 286 6.55 -18.31 -5.08
C ALA A 286 6.22 -19.62 -4.33
N ASP A 287 6.88 -19.83 -3.19
CA ASP A 287 6.73 -21.03 -2.36
C ASP A 287 6.58 -20.69 -0.86
N GLU A 288 6.36 -21.73 -0.05
CA GLU A 288 6.15 -21.62 1.41
C GLU A 288 7.25 -20.86 2.14
N ARG A 289 8.49 -20.91 1.64
CA ARG A 289 9.64 -20.30 2.33
C ARG A 289 9.47 -18.79 2.38
N LEU A 290 8.76 -18.20 1.42
CA LEU A 290 8.43 -16.78 1.43
C LEU A 290 7.45 -16.39 2.55
N LEU A 291 6.70 -17.32 3.11
CA LEU A 291 5.70 -17.03 4.16
C LEU A 291 6.30 -16.99 5.56
N VAL A 292 7.48 -17.58 5.75
CA VAL A 292 8.12 -17.71 7.06
C VAL A 292 8.90 -16.44 7.37
N LEU A 293 8.49 -15.74 8.43
CA LEU A 293 9.24 -14.59 8.94
C LEU A 293 10.53 -15.06 9.60
N ASP A 294 11.63 -14.35 9.36
CA ASP A 294 12.88 -14.57 10.07
C ASP A 294 12.66 -14.38 11.59
N PRO A 295 12.94 -15.41 12.43
CA PRO A 295 12.72 -15.35 13.87
C PRO A 295 13.38 -14.15 14.55
N ARG A 296 14.44 -13.58 13.97
CA ARG A 296 15.10 -12.38 14.52
C ARG A 296 14.15 -11.21 14.72
N PHE A 297 13.11 -11.09 13.90
CA PHE A 297 12.11 -10.02 14.06
C PHE A 297 11.27 -10.15 15.34
N VAL A 298 11.22 -11.35 15.93
CA VAL A 298 10.49 -11.64 17.17
C VAL A 298 11.44 -11.79 18.35
N GLU A 299 12.62 -12.39 18.13
CA GLU A 299 13.52 -12.83 19.20
C GLU A 299 14.62 -11.81 19.55
N GLN A 300 15.11 -11.03 18.58
CA GLN A 300 16.22 -10.10 18.83
C GLN A 300 15.72 -8.75 19.38
N PRO A 301 16.53 -7.99 20.13
CA PRO A 301 16.16 -6.67 20.60
C PRO A 301 15.72 -5.73 19.45
N ALA A 302 14.66 -4.95 19.65
CA ALA A 302 14.09 -4.14 18.57
C ALA A 302 15.07 -3.10 17.99
N ALA A 303 16.00 -2.62 18.81
CA ALA A 303 17.08 -1.72 18.41
C ALA A 303 18.12 -2.34 17.44
N THR A 304 18.22 -3.67 17.34
CA THR A 304 19.09 -4.34 16.35
C THR A 304 18.39 -4.59 15.02
N ILE A 305 17.06 -4.55 15.00
CA ILE A 305 16.22 -4.76 13.82
C ILE A 305 16.14 -3.48 13.00
N VAL A 306 15.87 -2.36 13.67
CA VAL A 306 15.81 -1.03 13.04
C VAL A 306 17.17 -0.39 13.26
N GLY A 307 17.98 -0.28 12.21
CA GLY A 307 19.34 0.26 12.32
C GLY A 307 19.34 1.60 13.05
N ALA A 308 20.25 1.77 14.01
CA ALA A 308 20.42 3.01 14.74
C ALA A 308 20.65 4.17 13.75
N GLY A 309 19.63 5.00 13.51
CA GLY A 309 19.70 6.17 12.63
C GLY A 309 18.89 6.09 11.34
N GLU A 310 18.35 4.94 10.95
CA GLU A 310 17.33 4.91 9.88
C GLU A 310 16.06 5.53 10.46
N ARG A 311 15.53 6.58 9.84
CA ARG A 311 14.24 7.19 10.22
C ARG A 311 13.16 6.65 9.28
N ALA A 312 11.98 6.38 9.84
CA ALA A 312 10.78 6.07 9.06
C ALA A 312 10.47 7.18 8.06
#